data_AF-A0A975W350-F1
#
_entry.id   AF-A0A975W350-F1
#
_cell.length_a   1.000
_cell.length_b   1.000
_cell.length_c   1.000
_cell.angle_alpha   90.00
_cell.angle_beta   90.00
_cell.angle_gamma   90.00
#
_symmetry.space_group_name_H-M   'P 1'
#
loop_
_entity.id
_entity.type
_entity.pdbx_description
1 polymer ?
#
loop_
_entity_poly.entity_id
_entity_poly.type
_entity_poly.pdbx_seq_one_letter_code
_entity_poly.pdbx_strand_id
1 'polypeptide(L)'
;MKEDQMIQTIIQLAKVARHEGLRGVLPLTEMMPDAFSRRGVKLLGLGAEPDDIRSLLGVEAERDARIKRLVIEGLAGIADGENPEVLEARLRLIAGLEKACNQLALAQKT
;
A
#
# COMPACT_ATOMS: atom_id res chain seq x y z
N MET A 1 1.24 -13.90 6.17
CA MET A 1 0.94 -14.96 5.18
C MET A 1 2.19 -15.23 4.37
N LYS A 2 2.38 -16.45 3.86
CA LYS A 2 3.46 -16.74 2.91
C LYS A 2 3.07 -16.28 1.50
N GLU A 3 4.05 -15.98 0.66
CA GLU A 3 3.84 -15.52 -0.72
C GLU A 3 2.99 -16.51 -1.53
N ASP A 4 3.29 -17.82 -1.40
CA ASP A 4 2.53 -18.88 -2.05
C ASP A 4 1.04 -18.86 -1.70
N GLN A 5 0.71 -18.60 -0.44
CA GLN A 5 -0.68 -18.55 0.02
C GLN A 5 -1.42 -17.37 -0.61
N MET A 6 -0.76 -16.21 -0.75
CA MET A 6 -1.35 -15.05 -1.41
C MET A 6 -1.60 -15.31 -2.90
N ILE A 7 -0.66 -15.95 -3.58
CA ILE A 7 -0.82 -16.33 -5.00
C ILE A 7 -2.03 -17.24 -5.16
N GLN A 8 -2.18 -18.26 -4.32
CA GLN A 8 -3.34 -19.16 -4.36
C GLN A 8 -4.65 -18.42 -4.11
N THR A 9 -4.67 -17.47 -3.17
CA THR A 9 -5.84 -16.62 -2.93
C THR A 9 -6.20 -15.79 -4.16
N ILE A 10 -5.23 -15.16 -4.82
CA ILE A 10 -5.47 -14.37 -6.04
C ILE A 10 -6.01 -15.25 -7.18
N ILE A 11 -5.44 -16.43 -7.38
CA ILE A 11 -5.93 -17.39 -8.38
C ILE A 11 -7.35 -17.84 -8.06
N GLN A 12 -7.69 -18.04 -6.78
CA GLN A 12 -9.04 -18.40 -6.36
C GLN A 12 -10.04 -17.27 -6.64
N LEU A 13 -9.68 -16.01 -6.34
CA LEU A 13 -10.49 -14.83 -6.67
C LEU A 13 -10.74 -14.76 -8.19
N ALA A 14 -9.72 -15.02 -9.02
CA ALA A 14 -9.86 -15.03 -10.46
C ALA A 14 -10.80 -16.14 -10.97
N LYS A 15 -10.76 -17.34 -10.38
CA LYS A 15 -11.70 -18.43 -10.70
C LYS A 15 -13.14 -18.02 -10.39
N VAL A 16 -13.38 -17.48 -9.20
CA VAL A 16 -14.72 -17.04 -8.79
C VAL A 16 -15.22 -15.89 -9.67
N ALA A 17 -14.38 -14.90 -9.97
CA ALA A 17 -14.74 -13.82 -10.88
C ALA A 17 -15.16 -14.31 -12.27
N ARG A 18 -14.56 -15.40 -12.77
CA ARG A 18 -14.90 -15.99 -14.08
C ARG A 18 -16.21 -16.78 -14.07
N HIS A 19 -16.54 -17.44 -12.97
CA HIS A 19 -17.73 -18.29 -12.87
C HIS A 19 -18.96 -17.54 -12.35
N GLU A 20 -18.77 -16.62 -11.41
CA GLU A 20 -19.84 -15.92 -10.67
C GLU A 20 -19.86 -14.40 -10.95
N GLY A 21 -18.90 -13.89 -11.72
CA GLY A 21 -18.74 -12.46 -11.98
C GLY A 21 -18.10 -11.69 -10.82
N LEU A 22 -17.88 -10.38 -11.00
CA LEU A 22 -17.19 -9.52 -10.02
C LEU A 22 -17.89 -9.43 -8.66
N ARG A 23 -19.22 -9.64 -8.60
CA ARG A 23 -19.98 -9.64 -7.35
C ARG A 23 -19.69 -10.87 -6.47
N GLY A 24 -19.36 -12.01 -7.08
CA GLY A 24 -18.98 -13.24 -6.35
C GLY A 24 -17.64 -13.11 -5.62
N VAL A 25 -16.85 -12.08 -5.92
CA VAL A 25 -15.55 -11.84 -5.31
C VAL A 25 -15.67 -11.13 -3.95
N LEU A 26 -16.78 -10.41 -3.69
CA LEU A 26 -16.97 -9.62 -2.47
C LEU A 26 -17.02 -10.44 -1.17
N PRO A 27 -17.70 -11.61 -1.10
CA PRO A 27 -17.70 -12.46 0.10
C PRO A 27 -16.29 -12.95 0.48
N LEU A 28 -15.40 -13.10 -0.51
CA LEU A 28 -14.01 -13.54 -0.28
C LEU A 28 -13.13 -12.45 0.35
N THR A 29 -13.62 -11.20 0.46
CA THR A 29 -12.93 -10.14 1.20
C THR A 29 -12.73 -10.50 2.67
N GLU A 30 -13.64 -11.28 3.26
CA GLU A 30 -13.54 -11.69 4.67
C GLU A 30 -12.42 -12.71 4.90
N MET A 31 -12.01 -13.43 3.85
CA MET A 31 -10.90 -14.37 3.91
C MET A 31 -9.52 -13.69 3.86
N MET A 32 -9.48 -12.39 3.50
CA MET A 32 -8.23 -11.65 3.43
C MET A 32 -7.90 -11.05 4.80
N PRO A 33 -6.71 -11.35 5.38
CA PRO A 33 -6.37 -10.92 6.73
C PRO A 33 -6.03 -9.42 6.82
N ASP A 34 -5.45 -8.82 5.78
CA ASP A 34 -4.98 -7.44 5.79
C ASP A 34 -5.98 -6.45 5.17
N ALA A 35 -6.00 -5.22 5.71
CA ALA A 35 -6.91 -4.17 5.26
C ALA A 35 -6.65 -3.72 3.82
N PHE A 36 -5.37 -3.74 3.41
CA PHE A 36 -4.92 -3.37 2.07
C PHE A 36 -5.56 -4.25 0.99
N SER A 37 -5.45 -5.57 1.14
CA SER A 37 -5.96 -6.50 0.14
C SER A 37 -7.50 -6.53 0.11
N ARG A 38 -8.16 -6.40 1.28
CA ARG A 38 -9.62 -6.20 1.35
C ARG A 38 -10.07 -4.95 0.59
N ARG A 39 -9.31 -3.86 0.68
CA ARG A 39 -9.60 -2.63 -0.05
C ARG A 39 -9.51 -2.86 -1.56
N GLY A 40 -8.48 -3.57 -2.03
CA GLY A 40 -8.33 -3.89 -3.46
C GLY A 40 -9.49 -4.70 -4.03
N VAL A 41 -9.94 -5.74 -3.32
CA VAL A 41 -11.08 -6.54 -3.76
C VAL A 41 -12.39 -5.74 -3.75
N LYS A 42 -12.58 -4.83 -2.78
CA LYS A 42 -13.73 -3.92 -2.78
C LYS A 42 -13.72 -2.97 -3.97
N LEU A 43 -12.57 -2.37 -4.30
CA LEU A 43 -12.43 -1.50 -5.47
C LEU A 43 -12.76 -2.25 -6.76
N LEU A 44 -12.26 -3.49 -6.88
CA LEU A 44 -12.63 -4.36 -7.99
C LEU A 44 -14.14 -4.61 -8.04
N GLY A 45 -14.77 -4.97 -6.92
CA GLY A 45 -16.22 -5.21 -6.86
C GLY A 45 -17.10 -3.99 -7.16
N LEU A 46 -16.56 -2.78 -6.98
CA LEU A 46 -17.20 -1.52 -7.36
C LEU A 46 -17.06 -1.20 -8.87
N GLY A 47 -16.30 -2.00 -9.61
CA GLY A 47 -16.03 -1.78 -11.04
C GLY A 47 -14.99 -0.70 -11.31
N ALA A 48 -14.09 -0.42 -10.36
CA ALA A 48 -12.98 0.50 -10.58
C ALA A 48 -12.10 0.03 -11.74
N GLU A 49 -11.60 0.97 -12.54
CA GLU A 49 -10.72 0.66 -13.65
C GLU A 49 -9.35 0.16 -13.15
N PRO A 50 -8.65 -0.67 -13.95
CA PRO A 50 -7.34 -1.21 -13.56
C PRO A 50 -6.33 -0.13 -13.18
N ASP A 51 -6.38 1.02 -13.85
CA ASP A 51 -5.46 2.14 -13.61
C ASP A 51 -5.77 2.83 -12.27
N ASP A 52 -7.04 3.01 -11.93
CA ASP A 52 -7.46 3.54 -10.64
C ASP A 52 -7.07 2.61 -9.49
N ILE A 53 -7.25 1.29 -9.66
CA ILE A 53 -6.84 0.31 -8.64
C ILE A 53 -5.33 0.38 -8.41
N ARG A 54 -4.53 0.43 -9.48
CA ARG A 54 -3.07 0.55 -9.39
C ARG A 54 -2.65 1.87 -8.74
N SER A 55 -3.28 2.98 -9.12
CA SER A 55 -2.98 4.30 -8.58
C SER A 55 -3.29 4.37 -7.08
N LEU A 56 -4.52 4.01 -6.70
CA LEU A 56 -5.00 4.13 -5.32
C LEU A 56 -4.28 3.17 -4.35
N LEU A 57 -4.13 1.90 -4.74
CA LEU A 57 -3.40 0.94 -3.91
C LEU A 57 -1.90 1.15 -3.99
N GLY A 58 -1.36 1.62 -5.12
CA GLY A 58 0.05 1.94 -5.28
C GLY A 58 0.51 3.00 -4.28
N VAL A 59 -0.24 4.10 -4.16
CA VAL A 59 0.05 5.16 -3.18
C VAL A 59 0.03 4.63 -1.74
N GLU A 60 -0.93 3.76 -1.40
CA GLU A 60 -1.02 3.16 -0.06
C GLU A 60 0.15 2.20 0.21
N ALA A 61 0.49 1.33 -0.76
CA ALA A 61 1.60 0.39 -0.65
C ALA A 61 2.95 1.11 -0.51
N GLU A 62 3.15 2.19 -1.25
CA GLU A 62 4.34 3.04 -1.14
C GLU A 62 4.45 3.70 0.23
N ARG A 63 3.33 4.19 0.77
CA ARG A 63 3.28 4.79 2.10
C ARG A 63 3.65 3.76 3.17
N ASP A 64 3.09 2.57 3.11
CA ASP A 64 3.40 1.47 4.03
C ASP A 64 4.87 1.03 3.93
N ALA A 65 5.39 0.93 2.71
CA ALA A 65 6.80 0.61 2.48
C ALA A 65 7.72 1.71 3.04
N ARG A 66 7.35 2.99 2.88
CA ARG A 66 8.06 4.12 3.48
C ARG A 66 8.08 4.06 5.01
N ILE A 67 6.93 3.80 5.64
CA ILE A 67 6.86 3.69 7.11
C ILE A 67 7.76 2.55 7.59
N LYS A 68 7.69 1.38 6.95
CA LYS A 68 8.57 0.24 7.28
C LYS A 68 10.06 0.61 7.08
N ARG A 69 10.38 1.34 6.03
CA ARG A 69 11.75 1.83 5.78
C ARG A 69 12.21 2.79 6.87
N LEU A 70 11.38 3.75 7.29
CA LEU A 70 11.71 4.66 8.39
C LEU A 70 12.03 3.91 9.68
N VAL A 71 11.26 2.85 9.98
CA VAL A 71 11.54 1.99 11.14
C VAL A 71 12.88 1.29 11.01
N ILE A 72 13.19 0.70 9.84
CA ILE A 72 14.46 0.02 9.59
C ILE A 72 15.64 1.00 9.76
N GLU A 73 15.59 2.15 9.09
CA GLU A 73 16.65 3.17 9.14
C GLU A 73 16.79 3.80 10.54
N GLY A 74 15.68 3.96 11.25
CA GLY A 74 15.66 4.43 12.63
C GLY A 74 16.37 3.46 13.56
N LEU A 75 16.03 2.18 13.49
CA LEU A 75 16.64 1.14 14.30
C LEU A 75 18.13 0.94 13.96
N ALA A 76 18.50 1.01 12.68
CA ALA A 76 19.89 0.92 12.24
C ALA A 76 20.73 2.09 12.79
N GLY A 77 20.24 3.33 12.66
CA GLY A 77 20.94 4.50 13.20
C GLY A 77 21.13 4.46 14.72
N ILE A 78 20.14 3.94 15.45
CA ILE A 78 20.27 3.72 16.90
C ILE A 78 21.35 2.69 17.20
N ALA A 79 21.41 1.58 16.46
CA ALA A 79 22.41 0.54 16.66
C ALA A 79 23.84 1.04 16.35
N ASP A 80 23.99 1.92 15.37
CA ASP A 80 25.27 2.53 14.99
C ASP A 80 25.69 3.69 15.92
N GLY A 81 24.86 4.05 16.90
CA GLY A 81 25.14 5.14 17.84
C GLY A 81 25.05 6.52 17.20
N GLU A 82 24.23 6.69 16.16
CA GLU A 82 24.03 7.98 15.51
C GLU A 82 23.46 9.02 16.48
N ASN A 83 23.90 10.28 16.30
CA ASN A 83 23.36 11.41 17.05
C ASN A 83 21.85 11.56 16.75
N PRO A 84 20.97 11.68 17.77
CA PRO A 84 19.53 11.85 17.59
C PRO A 84 19.13 13.00 16.64
N GLU A 85 19.86 14.12 16.65
CA GLU A 85 19.57 15.28 15.78
C GLU A 85 19.81 14.95 14.31
N VAL A 86 20.87 14.20 14.02
CA VAL A 86 21.24 13.77 12.66
C VAL A 86 20.29 12.69 12.17
N LEU A 87 19.97 11.72 13.04
CA LEU A 87 19.01 10.66 12.75
C LEU A 87 17.63 11.25 12.43
N GLU A 88 17.16 12.22 13.22
CA GLU A 88 15.90 12.91 12.96
C GLU A 88 15.90 13.63 11.60
N ALA A 89 16.98 14.35 11.27
CA ALA A 89 17.09 15.03 9.99
C ALA A 89 16.99 14.04 8.80
N ARG A 90 17.68 12.90 8.86
CA ARG A 90 17.60 11.85 7.84
C ARG A 90 16.20 11.25 7.74
N LEU A 91 15.57 10.91 8.86
CA LEU A 91 14.22 10.33 8.88
C LEU A 91 13.18 11.31 8.33
N ARG A 92 13.30 12.61 8.64
CA ARG A 92 12.43 13.65 8.06
C ARG A 92 12.58 13.79 6.56
N LEU A 93 13.78 13.61 6.00
CA LEU A 93 13.99 13.60 4.55
C LEU A 93 13.27 12.42 3.88
N ILE A 94 13.39 11.22 4.46
CA ILE A 94 12.72 10.01 3.97
C ILE A 94 11.19 10.14 4.07
N ALA A 95 10.68 10.78 5.13
CA ALA A 95 9.25 11.05 5.30
C ALA A 95 8.73 12.22 4.43
N GLY A 96 9.60 13.18 4.07
CA GLY A 96 9.22 14.50 3.58
C GLY A 96 8.90 14.61 2.08
N LEU A 97 9.17 13.58 1.28
CA LEU A 97 8.90 13.61 -0.17
C LEU A 97 7.40 13.77 -0.53
N GLU A 98 6.48 13.54 0.41
CA GLU A 98 5.04 13.80 0.18
C GLU A 98 4.65 15.28 0.26
N LYS A 99 5.36 16.11 1.03
CA LYS A 99 5.01 17.55 1.14
C LYS A 99 5.26 18.29 -0.17
N ALA A 100 6.33 17.98 -0.88
CA ALA A 100 6.61 18.59 -2.19
C ALA A 100 5.58 18.16 -3.24
N CYS A 101 5.19 16.88 -3.26
CA CYS A 101 4.25 16.37 -4.25
C CYS A 101 2.81 16.85 -4.01
N ASN A 102 2.35 16.94 -2.75
CA ASN A 102 1.03 17.49 -2.43
C ASN A 102 0.93 19.00 -2.65
N GLN A 103 2.01 19.76 -2.43
CA GLN A 103 2.02 21.20 -2.72
C GLN A 103 2.00 21.50 -4.22
N LEU A 104 2.64 20.67 -5.05
CA LEU A 104 2.55 20.77 -6.52
C LEU A 104 1.15 20.41 -7.03
N ALA A 105 0.51 19.37 -6.47
CA ALA A 105 -0.85 18.96 -6.87
C ALA A 105 -1.94 19.97 -6.48
N LEU A 106 -1.73 20.74 -5.40
CA LEU A 106 -2.63 21.83 -4.98
C LEU A 106 -2.37 23.13 -5.75
N ALA A 107 -1.13 23.39 -6.17
CA ALA A 107 -0.78 24.57 -6.97
C ALA A 107 -1.24 24.48 -8.43
N GLN A 108 -1.37 23.27 -9.00
CA GLN A 108 -1.81 23.05 -10.38
C GLN A 108 -3.34 23.07 -10.59
N LYS A 109 -4.13 23.28 -9.53
CA LYS A 109 -5.61 23.40 -9.58
C LYS A 109 -6.12 24.85 -9.48
N THR A 110 -5.24 25.83 -9.65
CA THR A 110 -5.56 27.27 -9.69
C THR A 110 -5.13 27.82 -11.04
#